data_AF-A0AAW1MGU1-F1
#
_entry.id   AF-A0AAW1MGU1-F1
#
_cell.length_a   1.000
_cell.length_b   1.000
_cell.length_c   1.000
_cell.angle_alpha   90.00
_cell.angle_beta   90.00
_cell.angle_gamma   90.00
#
_symmetry.space_group_name_H-M   'P 1'
#
loop_
_entity.id
_entity.type
_entity.pdbx_description
1 polymer ?
#
loop_
_entity_poly.entity_id
_entity_poly.type
_entity_poly.pdbx_seq_one_letter_code
_entity_poly.pdbx_strand_id
1 'polypeptide(L)'
;MAKIVWISPNDAMKYLYDNGNGKVYRQMMSWIDSKDSDLVSTGILAIGNFARNDMHCIYMVQSGLSKKLIDILATHNKKDVDTKIQHAVLSTLRHLSIPAQNKSKLIEENIVEVLYGMINNDYYPVIFKLMGTFRMLVDGQEASARALINKKEFIEKIIYWCYNSDHLGVRAEAPRLLVWLIKNSRSSEAYPIILSVSDSMKCLVDMISSLHTVMQNEAIIAITLISSYYFCSNDNKKMSTTMSEPDATSQLNNSNSKSHINSEYLADLLIAADIAKNVEFIIKKYHEKIAFETASNLVKLLSLLSNSIGIIEHFKNCKINDALTLLEKNKKIKELSSDISVLKTSFDGESKNEEV
;
A
#
# COMPACT_ATOMS: atom_id res chain seq x y z
N MET A 1 -8.97 54.71 2.06
CA MET A 1 -7.76 53.93 1.72
C MET A 1 -8.08 52.45 1.94
N ALA A 2 -8.33 51.68 0.89
CA ALA A 2 -8.60 50.25 1.03
C ALA A 2 -7.27 49.54 1.34
N LYS A 3 -7.12 49.00 2.55
CA LYS A 3 -5.99 48.12 2.89
C LYS A 3 -6.23 46.77 2.22
N ILE A 4 -5.45 46.47 1.19
CA ILE A 4 -5.36 45.11 0.65
C ILE A 4 -4.58 44.30 1.69
N VAL A 5 -5.30 43.46 2.44
CA VAL A 5 -4.70 42.49 3.35
C VAL A 5 -4.36 41.25 2.53
N TRP A 6 -3.07 40.92 2.44
CA TRP A 6 -2.64 39.62 1.91
C TRP A 6 -3.01 38.55 2.92
N ILE A 7 -4.03 37.76 2.60
CA ILE A 7 -4.44 36.59 3.36
C ILE A 7 -3.85 35.36 2.66
N SER A 8 -3.22 34.45 3.39
CA SER A 8 -2.73 33.22 2.79
C SER A 8 -3.92 32.39 2.25
N PRO A 9 -3.73 31.55 1.21
CA PRO A 9 -4.79 30.68 0.73
C PRO A 9 -5.40 29.79 1.82
N ASN A 10 -4.62 29.42 2.85
CA ASN A 10 -5.13 28.62 3.97
C ASN A 10 -6.01 29.44 4.91
N ASP A 11 -5.60 30.67 5.24
CA ASP A 11 -6.38 31.56 6.09
C ASP A 11 -7.67 32.02 5.42
N ALA A 12 -7.63 32.26 4.10
CA ALA A 12 -8.81 32.56 3.30
C ALA A 12 -9.80 31.40 3.34
N MET A 13 -9.34 30.16 3.17
CA MET A 13 -10.21 28.98 3.22
C MET A 13 -10.79 28.74 4.62
N LYS A 14 -10.02 29.00 5.69
CA LYS A 14 -10.53 28.94 7.06
C LYS A 14 -11.64 29.97 7.29
N TYR A 15 -11.43 31.21 6.84
CA TYR A 15 -12.42 32.28 6.93
C TYR A 15 -13.70 31.97 6.13
N LEU A 16 -13.55 31.47 4.89
CA LEU A 16 -14.69 31.13 4.03
C LEU A 16 -15.47 29.90 4.51
N TYR A 17 -14.82 29.01 5.25
CA TYR A 17 -15.46 27.85 5.88
C TYR A 17 -16.25 28.24 7.13
N ASP A 18 -15.67 29.09 7.99
CA ASP A 18 -16.28 29.60 9.23
C ASP A 18 -16.95 28.50 10.08
N ASN A 19 -16.18 27.45 10.39
CA ASN A 19 -16.65 26.28 11.16
C ASN A 19 -17.94 25.65 10.59
N GLY A 20 -18.09 25.65 9.26
CA GLY A 20 -19.26 25.12 8.57
C GLY A 20 -20.41 26.13 8.38
N ASN A 21 -20.28 27.36 8.88
CA ASN A 21 -21.32 28.40 8.81
C ASN A 21 -21.07 29.47 7.72
N GLY A 22 -19.91 29.41 7.06
CA GLY A 22 -19.50 30.38 6.06
C GLY A 22 -20.48 30.45 4.89
N LYS A 23 -20.78 31.67 4.43
CA LYS A 23 -21.74 31.87 3.32
C LYS A 23 -21.33 31.12 2.06
N VAL A 24 -20.03 31.12 1.74
CA VAL A 24 -19.49 30.40 0.59
C VAL A 24 -19.64 28.89 0.77
N TYR A 25 -19.26 28.34 1.94
CA TYR A 25 -19.42 26.91 2.21
C TYR A 25 -20.90 26.46 2.10
N ARG A 26 -21.84 27.20 2.69
CA ARG A 26 -23.28 26.90 2.58
C ARG A 26 -23.80 26.97 1.15
N GLN A 27 -23.29 27.90 0.34
CA GLN A 27 -23.62 27.98 -1.09
C GLN A 27 -23.09 26.76 -1.86
N MET A 28 -21.89 26.26 -1.54
CA MET A 28 -21.37 25.04 -2.17
C MET A 28 -22.19 23.82 -1.75
N MET A 29 -22.63 23.77 -0.49
CA MET A 29 -23.52 22.71 0.00
C MET A 29 -24.86 22.70 -0.75
N SER A 30 -25.44 23.86 -1.06
CA SER A 30 -26.68 23.91 -1.85
C SER A 30 -26.47 23.52 -3.32
N TRP A 31 -25.27 23.71 -3.87
CA TRP A 31 -24.93 23.24 -5.22
C TRP A 31 -24.85 21.71 -5.33
N ILE A 32 -24.49 21.00 -4.26
CA ILE A 32 -24.52 19.53 -4.25
C ILE A 32 -25.95 19.00 -4.49
N ASP A 33 -26.97 19.74 -4.04
CA ASP A 33 -28.38 19.36 -4.18
C ASP A 33 -29.01 19.88 -5.49
N SER A 34 -28.20 20.45 -6.39
CA SER A 34 -28.65 20.94 -7.68
C SER A 34 -28.96 19.79 -8.65
N LYS A 35 -29.80 20.07 -9.65
CA LYS A 35 -30.01 19.18 -10.80
C LYS A 35 -28.93 19.36 -11.88
N ASP A 36 -28.17 20.45 -11.81
CA ASP A 36 -27.09 20.78 -12.75
C ASP A 36 -25.80 20.06 -12.32
N SER A 37 -25.31 19.15 -13.16
CA SER A 37 -24.12 18.34 -12.90
C SER A 37 -22.84 19.17 -12.79
N ASP A 38 -22.74 20.29 -13.50
CA ASP A 38 -21.58 21.19 -13.40
C ASP A 38 -21.61 21.93 -12.06
N LEU A 39 -22.79 22.36 -11.57
CA LEU A 39 -22.91 22.92 -10.23
C LEU A 39 -22.59 21.88 -9.14
N VAL A 40 -23.10 20.64 -9.28
CA VAL A 40 -22.82 19.55 -8.33
C VAL A 40 -21.32 19.28 -8.26
N SER A 41 -20.67 19.03 -9.40
CA SER A 41 -19.23 18.76 -9.44
C SER A 41 -18.40 19.94 -8.91
N THR A 42 -18.77 21.18 -9.25
CA THR A 42 -18.11 22.39 -8.75
C THR A 42 -18.26 22.55 -7.23
N GLY A 43 -19.47 22.35 -6.70
CA GLY A 43 -19.73 22.42 -5.27
C GLY A 43 -18.91 21.40 -4.48
N ILE A 44 -18.84 20.15 -4.99
CA ILE A 44 -18.06 19.08 -4.37
C ILE A 44 -16.56 19.41 -4.42
N LEU A 45 -16.02 19.88 -5.54
CA LEU A 45 -14.62 20.28 -5.64
C LEU A 45 -14.27 21.42 -4.67
N ALA A 46 -15.14 22.42 -4.54
CA ALA A 46 -14.96 23.52 -3.60
C ALA A 46 -14.95 23.03 -2.15
N ILE A 47 -15.83 22.07 -1.82
CA ILE A 47 -15.83 21.38 -0.52
C ILE A 47 -14.55 20.60 -0.29
N GLY A 48 -14.06 19.88 -1.30
CA GLY A 48 -12.76 19.20 -1.25
C GLY A 48 -11.59 20.14 -0.95
N ASN A 49 -11.67 21.41 -1.37
CA ASN A 49 -10.67 22.43 -1.05
C ASN A 49 -10.77 22.93 0.40
N PHE A 50 -11.98 22.91 1.01
CA PHE A 50 -12.16 23.16 2.44
C PHE A 50 -11.67 21.98 3.29
N ALA A 51 -11.81 20.76 2.79
CA ALA A 51 -11.35 19.50 3.39
C ALA A 51 -9.81 19.31 3.28
N ARG A 52 -9.02 20.33 3.63
CA ARG A 52 -7.53 20.26 3.60
C ARG A 52 -6.89 20.35 4.97
N ASN A 53 -7.68 20.29 6.03
CA ASN A 53 -7.21 20.14 7.40
C ASN A 53 -8.07 19.12 8.15
N ASP A 54 -7.48 18.45 9.13
CA ASP A 54 -8.14 17.37 9.86
C ASP A 54 -9.41 17.83 10.57
N MET A 55 -9.39 19.02 11.19
CA MET A 55 -10.55 19.58 11.90
C MET A 55 -11.79 19.74 10.99
N HIS A 56 -11.59 20.27 9.79
CA HIS A 56 -12.65 20.43 8.79
C HIS A 56 -13.13 19.07 8.31
N CYS A 57 -12.21 18.17 7.96
CA CYS A 57 -12.56 16.81 7.53
C CYS A 57 -13.37 16.06 8.58
N ILE A 58 -12.99 16.17 9.86
CA ILE A 58 -13.70 15.54 10.98
C ILE A 58 -15.10 16.12 11.12
N TYR A 59 -15.23 17.45 11.13
CA TYR A 59 -16.54 18.10 11.22
C TYR A 59 -17.46 17.76 10.04
N MET A 60 -16.91 17.70 8.82
CA MET A 60 -17.67 17.35 7.62
C MET A 60 -18.24 15.93 7.70
N VAL A 61 -17.44 14.96 8.17
CA VAL A 61 -17.94 13.58 8.40
C VAL A 61 -18.99 13.56 9.50
N GLN A 62 -18.77 14.25 10.62
CA GLN A 62 -19.73 14.31 11.73
C GLN A 62 -21.06 14.98 11.36
N SER A 63 -21.04 15.94 10.43
CA SER A 63 -22.24 16.61 9.91
C SER A 63 -22.95 15.83 8.79
N GLY A 64 -22.49 14.62 8.45
CA GLY A 64 -23.14 13.73 7.49
C GLY A 64 -22.79 13.99 6.02
N LEU A 65 -21.80 14.85 5.74
CA LEU A 65 -21.37 15.11 4.36
C LEU A 65 -20.81 13.86 3.68
N SER A 66 -20.08 13.02 4.40
CA SER A 66 -19.52 11.78 3.85
C SER A 66 -20.60 10.85 3.32
N LYS A 67 -21.68 10.64 4.09
CA LYS A 67 -22.80 9.81 3.66
C LYS A 67 -23.42 10.33 2.36
N LYS A 68 -23.68 11.64 2.29
CA LYS A 68 -24.20 12.28 1.08
C LYS A 68 -23.29 12.06 -0.13
N LEU A 69 -21.98 12.24 0.03
CA LEU A 69 -21.01 12.03 -1.04
C LEU A 69 -20.93 10.56 -1.47
N ILE A 70 -20.98 9.61 -0.53
CA ILE A 70 -20.99 8.17 -0.81
C ILE A 70 -22.26 7.80 -1.60
N ASP A 71 -23.42 8.34 -1.23
CA ASP A 71 -24.69 8.09 -1.94
C ASP A 71 -24.69 8.67 -3.36
N ILE A 72 -24.10 9.85 -3.55
CA ILE A 72 -23.85 10.42 -4.89
C ILE A 72 -22.93 9.51 -5.69
N LEU A 73 -21.83 9.04 -5.10
CA LEU A 73 -20.91 8.14 -5.81
C LEU A 73 -21.58 6.83 -6.21
N ALA A 74 -22.38 6.24 -5.31
CA ALA A 74 -23.10 4.98 -5.55
C ALA A 74 -24.10 5.09 -6.70
N THR A 75 -24.73 6.25 -6.89
CA THR A 75 -25.64 6.49 -8.03
C THR A 75 -24.90 6.81 -9.34
N HIS A 76 -23.65 7.26 -9.25
CA HIS A 76 -22.83 7.69 -10.39
C HIS A 76 -21.70 6.72 -10.74
N ASN A 77 -21.67 5.50 -10.21
CA ASN A 77 -20.60 4.52 -10.40
C ASN A 77 -20.70 3.68 -11.70
N LYS A 78 -21.63 4.01 -12.61
CA LYS A 78 -21.86 3.27 -13.87
C LYS A 78 -20.95 3.77 -15.01
N LYS A 79 -20.71 2.92 -16.02
CA LYS A 79 -19.76 3.18 -17.12
C LYS A 79 -20.08 4.42 -17.98
N ASP A 80 -21.34 4.83 -18.09
CA ASP A 80 -21.79 5.93 -18.97
C ASP A 80 -22.21 7.20 -18.21
N VAL A 81 -21.73 7.38 -16.98
CA VAL A 81 -22.08 8.54 -16.13
C VAL A 81 -20.97 9.57 -16.14
N ASP A 82 -21.33 10.85 -15.93
CA ASP A 82 -20.39 11.97 -15.85
C ASP A 82 -19.21 11.70 -14.90
N THR A 83 -18.05 11.50 -15.49
CA THR A 83 -16.79 11.22 -14.78
C THR A 83 -16.31 12.42 -13.97
N LYS A 84 -16.81 13.64 -14.23
CA LYS A 84 -16.48 14.83 -13.43
C LYS A 84 -16.99 14.69 -12.00
N ILE A 85 -18.22 14.18 -11.83
CA ILE A 85 -18.80 13.95 -10.51
C ILE A 85 -18.03 12.85 -9.78
N GLN A 86 -17.73 11.73 -10.45
CA GLN A 86 -16.90 10.66 -9.89
C GLN A 86 -15.55 11.22 -9.40
N HIS A 87 -14.87 11.99 -10.25
CA HIS A 87 -13.58 12.59 -9.92
C HIS A 87 -13.66 13.57 -8.74
N ALA A 88 -14.67 14.44 -8.73
CA ALA A 88 -14.89 15.42 -7.67
C ALA A 88 -15.18 14.74 -6.32
N VAL A 89 -16.07 13.76 -6.33
CA VAL A 89 -16.46 13.00 -5.14
C VAL A 89 -15.27 12.21 -4.60
N LEU A 90 -14.57 11.43 -5.44
CA LEU A 90 -13.39 10.67 -5.01
C LEU A 90 -12.27 11.58 -4.50
N SER A 91 -12.06 12.74 -5.13
CA SER A 91 -11.07 13.71 -4.65
C SER A 91 -11.39 14.21 -3.24
N THR A 92 -12.67 14.44 -2.96
CA THR A 92 -13.14 14.92 -1.66
C THR A 92 -13.14 13.79 -0.62
N LEU A 93 -13.68 12.61 -0.95
CA LEU A 93 -13.68 11.44 -0.08
C LEU A 93 -12.26 11.00 0.30
N ARG A 94 -11.30 11.10 -0.63
CA ARG A 94 -9.89 10.87 -0.32
C ARG A 94 -9.40 11.74 0.83
N HIS A 95 -9.73 13.05 0.82
CA HIS A 95 -9.34 13.95 1.90
C HIS A 95 -10.06 13.63 3.21
N LEU A 96 -11.36 13.35 3.15
CA LEU A 96 -12.15 12.94 4.33
C LEU A 96 -11.64 11.63 4.95
N SER A 97 -11.00 10.78 4.15
CA SER A 97 -10.41 9.52 4.58
C SER A 97 -9.03 9.67 5.23
N ILE A 98 -8.41 10.86 5.21
CA ILE A 98 -7.07 11.07 5.80
C ILE A 98 -7.09 10.96 7.33
N PRO A 99 -7.97 11.65 8.09
CA PRO A 99 -7.98 11.54 9.55
C PRO A 99 -8.35 10.12 10.01
N ALA A 100 -7.70 9.62 11.07
CA ALA A 100 -7.99 8.28 11.61
C ALA A 100 -9.42 8.20 12.17
N GLN A 101 -9.90 9.28 12.79
CA GLN A 101 -11.21 9.40 13.44
C GLN A 101 -12.38 9.25 12.44
N ASN A 102 -12.15 9.52 11.16
CA ASN A 102 -13.19 9.46 10.14
C ASN A 102 -13.37 8.05 9.55
N LYS A 103 -12.33 7.22 9.58
CA LYS A 103 -12.30 5.96 8.82
C LYS A 103 -13.39 5.00 9.25
N SER A 104 -13.60 4.81 10.56
CA SER A 104 -14.66 3.95 11.07
C SER A 104 -16.04 4.39 10.57
N LYS A 105 -16.33 5.69 10.65
CA LYS A 105 -17.60 6.25 10.18
C LYS A 105 -17.79 6.07 8.67
N LEU A 106 -16.75 6.31 7.89
CA LEU A 106 -16.78 6.10 6.43
C LEU A 106 -17.04 4.63 6.06
N ILE A 107 -16.41 3.70 6.78
CA ILE A 107 -16.61 2.26 6.60
C ILE A 107 -18.04 1.85 6.97
N GLU A 108 -18.58 2.34 8.09
CA GLU A 108 -20.00 2.15 8.49
C GLU A 108 -20.97 2.68 7.44
N GLU A 109 -20.61 3.76 6.74
CA GLU A 109 -21.39 4.33 5.64
C GLU A 109 -21.25 3.58 4.31
N ASN A 110 -20.59 2.41 4.33
CA ASN A 110 -20.41 1.49 3.21
C ASN A 110 -19.51 2.02 2.08
N ILE A 111 -18.56 2.90 2.39
CA ILE A 111 -17.64 3.45 1.37
C ILE A 111 -16.86 2.34 0.64
N VAL A 112 -16.44 1.28 1.34
CA VAL A 112 -15.56 0.24 0.78
C VAL A 112 -16.25 -0.49 -0.36
N GLU A 113 -17.52 -0.86 -0.22
CA GLU A 113 -18.26 -1.56 -1.28
C GLU A 113 -18.60 -0.62 -2.45
N VAL A 114 -18.89 0.65 -2.19
CA VAL A 114 -19.12 1.64 -3.26
C VAL A 114 -17.87 1.84 -4.10
N LEU A 115 -16.70 1.98 -3.46
CA LEU A 115 -15.42 2.07 -4.17
C LEU A 115 -15.09 0.76 -4.91
N TYR A 116 -15.38 -0.39 -4.30
CA TYR A 116 -15.14 -1.69 -4.94
C TYR A 116 -15.99 -1.86 -6.21
N GLY A 117 -17.22 -1.36 -6.23
CA GLY A 117 -18.05 -1.32 -7.44
C GLY A 117 -17.46 -0.53 -8.62
N MET A 118 -16.44 0.31 -8.37
CA MET A 118 -15.79 1.14 -9.39
C MET A 118 -14.48 0.56 -9.94
N ILE A 119 -14.05 -0.63 -9.51
CA ILE A 119 -12.74 -1.18 -9.92
C ILE A 119 -12.65 -1.43 -11.44
N ASN A 120 -13.79 -1.59 -12.13
CA ASN A 120 -13.85 -1.80 -13.58
C ASN A 120 -14.12 -0.51 -14.37
N ASN A 121 -13.82 0.66 -13.78
CA ASN A 121 -13.80 1.95 -14.47
C ASN A 121 -12.62 2.01 -15.45
N ASP A 122 -12.83 2.64 -16.60
CA ASP A 122 -11.85 2.71 -17.69
C ASP A 122 -11.19 4.11 -17.80
N TYR A 123 -11.53 5.05 -16.91
CA TYR A 123 -11.04 6.43 -16.94
C TYR A 123 -9.95 6.69 -15.89
N TYR A 124 -8.70 6.83 -16.36
CA TYR A 124 -7.53 6.93 -15.48
C TYR A 124 -7.58 8.00 -14.38
N PRO A 125 -8.08 9.24 -14.62
CA PRO A 125 -8.19 10.23 -13.55
C PRO A 125 -9.13 9.82 -12.41
N VAL A 126 -10.15 9.01 -12.70
CA VAL A 126 -11.04 8.43 -11.68
C VAL A 126 -10.35 7.27 -10.98
N ILE A 127 -9.73 6.36 -11.72
CA ILE A 127 -8.97 5.21 -11.17
C ILE A 127 -7.87 5.69 -10.22
N PHE A 128 -7.14 6.75 -10.58
CA PHE A 128 -6.09 7.33 -9.74
C PHE A 128 -6.66 7.81 -8.38
N LYS A 129 -7.79 8.51 -8.40
CA LYS A 129 -8.45 8.99 -7.17
C LYS A 129 -9.07 7.83 -6.38
N LEU A 130 -9.60 6.82 -7.05
CA LEU A 130 -10.13 5.61 -6.45
C LEU A 130 -9.06 4.87 -5.63
N MET A 131 -7.92 4.56 -6.24
CA MET A 131 -6.80 3.90 -5.54
C MET A 131 -6.27 4.73 -4.38
N GLY A 132 -6.13 6.05 -4.59
CA GLY A 132 -5.72 6.97 -3.53
C GLY A 132 -6.70 6.98 -2.36
N THR A 133 -8.01 6.84 -2.61
CA THR A 133 -9.04 6.77 -1.57
C THR A 133 -8.96 5.45 -0.81
N PHE A 134 -8.86 4.31 -1.51
CA PHE A 134 -8.63 3.01 -0.86
C PHE A 134 -7.40 3.03 0.05
N ARG A 135 -6.29 3.59 -0.43
CA ARG A 135 -5.04 3.65 0.33
C ARG A 135 -5.19 4.47 1.63
N MET A 136 -5.92 5.58 1.59
CA MET A 136 -6.22 6.36 2.80
C MET A 136 -7.16 5.60 3.75
N LEU A 137 -8.14 4.88 3.23
CA LEU A 137 -9.10 4.14 4.04
C LEU A 137 -8.49 2.94 4.76
N VAL A 138 -7.59 2.19 4.12
CA VAL A 138 -7.01 0.98 4.73
C VAL A 138 -5.96 1.28 5.80
N ASP A 139 -5.50 2.54 5.92
CA ASP A 139 -4.53 2.94 6.92
C ASP A 139 -5.03 2.70 8.36
N GLY A 140 -4.39 1.77 9.06
CA GLY A 140 -4.79 1.34 10.39
C GLY A 140 -6.11 0.56 10.45
N GLN A 141 -6.72 0.20 9.31
CA GLN A 141 -8.00 -0.52 9.24
C GLN A 141 -7.80 -1.97 8.82
N GLU A 142 -7.42 -2.80 9.79
CA GLU A 142 -7.03 -4.20 9.58
C GLU A 142 -8.11 -5.04 8.89
N ALA A 143 -9.34 -4.99 9.41
CA ALA A 143 -10.47 -5.75 8.86
C ALA A 143 -10.76 -5.37 7.40
N SER A 144 -10.69 -4.08 7.07
CA SER A 144 -10.93 -3.58 5.71
C SER A 144 -9.82 -4.02 4.75
N ALA A 145 -8.55 -3.90 5.16
CA ALA A 145 -7.41 -4.35 4.37
C ALA A 145 -7.49 -5.85 4.08
N ARG A 146 -7.80 -6.67 5.10
CA ARG A 146 -7.97 -8.12 4.94
C ARG A 146 -9.14 -8.47 4.02
N ALA A 147 -10.30 -7.83 4.22
CA ALA A 147 -11.47 -8.06 3.38
C ALA A 147 -11.19 -7.75 1.91
N LEU A 148 -10.46 -6.67 1.62
CA LEU A 148 -10.07 -6.29 0.26
C LEU A 148 -9.06 -7.26 -0.35
N ILE A 149 -8.05 -7.74 0.40
CA ILE A 149 -7.11 -8.73 -0.11
C ILE A 149 -7.82 -10.05 -0.44
N ASN A 150 -8.80 -10.45 0.37
CA ASN A 150 -9.57 -11.67 0.13
C ASN A 150 -10.42 -11.61 -1.16
N LYS A 151 -10.62 -10.43 -1.74
CA LYS A 151 -11.22 -10.28 -3.08
C LYS A 151 -10.11 -10.39 -4.12
N LYS A 152 -9.80 -11.61 -4.60
CA LYS A 152 -8.71 -11.87 -5.56
C LYS A 152 -8.73 -10.95 -6.78
N GLU A 153 -9.91 -10.69 -7.35
CA GLU A 153 -10.11 -9.76 -8.49
C GLU A 153 -9.55 -8.37 -8.20
N PHE A 154 -9.63 -7.90 -6.94
CA PHE A 154 -9.08 -6.60 -6.57
C PHE A 154 -7.56 -6.57 -6.70
N ILE A 155 -6.88 -7.62 -6.26
CA ILE A 155 -5.43 -7.76 -6.39
C ILE A 155 -5.06 -7.86 -7.87
N GLU A 156 -5.76 -8.70 -8.64
CA GLU A 156 -5.58 -8.81 -10.10
C GLU A 156 -5.73 -7.45 -10.79
N LYS A 157 -6.72 -6.64 -10.37
CA LYS A 157 -6.94 -5.31 -10.93
C LYS A 157 -5.85 -4.31 -10.57
N ILE A 158 -5.32 -4.36 -9.34
CA ILE A 158 -4.17 -3.54 -8.93
C ILE A 158 -2.94 -3.87 -9.79
N ILE A 159 -2.66 -5.16 -10.00
CA ILE A 159 -1.55 -5.59 -10.86
C ILE A 159 -1.78 -5.16 -12.31
N TYR A 160 -3.01 -5.32 -12.82
CA TYR A 160 -3.38 -4.84 -14.14
C TYR A 160 -3.09 -3.34 -14.30
N TRP A 161 -3.52 -2.49 -13.35
CA TRP A 161 -3.24 -1.05 -13.38
C TRP A 161 -1.75 -0.70 -13.30
N CYS A 162 -0.94 -1.52 -12.63
CA CYS A 162 0.51 -1.31 -12.54
C CYS A 162 1.20 -1.45 -13.91
N TYR A 163 0.76 -2.41 -14.71
CA TYR A 163 1.44 -2.81 -15.95
C TYR A 163 0.72 -2.46 -17.25
N ASN A 164 -0.59 -2.15 -17.21
CA ASN A 164 -1.44 -1.93 -18.38
C ASN A 164 -2.12 -0.55 -18.37
N SER A 165 -1.45 0.47 -17.82
CA SER A 165 -1.98 1.85 -17.77
C SER A 165 -0.97 2.84 -18.35
N ASP A 166 -1.39 3.65 -19.31
CA ASP A 166 -0.56 4.74 -19.86
C ASP A 166 -0.44 5.93 -18.90
N HIS A 167 -1.31 6.01 -17.88
CA HIS A 167 -1.28 7.08 -16.91
C HIS A 167 -0.23 6.83 -15.80
N LEU A 168 0.82 7.66 -15.79
CA LEU A 168 1.94 7.55 -14.83
C LEU A 168 1.50 7.57 -13.37
N GLY A 169 0.51 8.41 -13.03
CA GLY A 169 -0.03 8.46 -11.66
C GLY A 169 -0.71 7.16 -11.23
N VAL A 170 -1.35 6.44 -12.17
CA VAL A 170 -2.02 5.17 -11.86
C VAL A 170 -0.95 4.10 -11.63
N ARG A 171 0.05 4.02 -12.52
CA ARG A 171 1.19 3.11 -12.35
C ARG A 171 1.97 3.35 -11.07
N ALA A 172 2.08 4.60 -10.62
CA ALA A 172 2.78 4.94 -9.37
C ALA A 172 1.96 4.61 -8.11
N GLU A 173 0.63 4.73 -8.15
CA GLU A 173 -0.24 4.52 -6.99
C GLU A 173 -0.64 3.05 -6.79
N ALA A 174 -0.75 2.26 -7.87
CA ALA A 174 -1.07 0.84 -7.83
C ALA A 174 -0.16 0.00 -6.89
N PRO A 175 1.19 0.02 -7.03
CA PRO A 175 2.06 -0.75 -6.14
C PRO A 175 2.00 -0.24 -4.69
N ARG A 176 1.77 1.06 -4.48
CA ARG A 176 1.55 1.62 -3.13
C ARG A 176 0.29 1.07 -2.50
N LEU A 177 -0.81 0.99 -3.24
CA LEU A 177 -2.04 0.40 -2.73
C LEU A 177 -1.82 -1.05 -2.29
N LEU A 178 -1.11 -1.85 -3.10
CA LEU A 178 -0.75 -3.23 -2.72
C LEU A 178 0.08 -3.28 -1.43
N VAL A 179 1.12 -2.45 -1.31
CA VAL A 179 1.92 -2.34 -0.08
C VAL A 179 1.05 -2.01 1.13
N TRP A 180 0.17 -1.02 0.99
CA TRP A 180 -0.67 -0.54 2.08
C TRP A 180 -1.71 -1.58 2.51
N LEU A 181 -2.22 -2.39 1.58
CA LEU A 181 -3.04 -3.55 1.92
C LEU A 181 -2.24 -4.56 2.76
N ILE A 182 -1.06 -4.97 2.29
CA ILE A 182 -0.18 -5.93 3.00
C ILE A 182 0.12 -5.44 4.41
N LYS A 183 0.66 -4.22 4.51
CA LYS A 183 1.10 -3.60 5.77
C LYS A 183 -0.03 -3.48 6.80
N ASN A 184 -1.25 -3.16 6.35
CA ASN A 184 -2.37 -2.91 7.27
C ASN A 184 -3.23 -4.15 7.54
N SER A 185 -3.15 -5.20 6.74
CA SER A 185 -3.94 -6.43 6.94
C SER A 185 -3.60 -7.20 8.23
N ARG A 186 -2.36 -7.05 8.71
CA ARG A 186 -1.77 -7.72 9.89
C ARG A 186 -2.11 -9.21 10.00
N SER A 187 -2.35 -9.87 8.87
CA SER A 187 -2.74 -11.27 8.82
C SER A 187 -1.97 -11.97 7.72
N SER A 188 -1.23 -13.00 8.11
CA SER A 188 -0.51 -13.87 7.19
C SER A 188 -1.44 -14.72 6.32
N GLU A 189 -2.71 -14.89 6.72
CA GLU A 189 -3.74 -15.59 5.95
C GLU A 189 -4.04 -14.90 4.61
N ALA A 190 -3.73 -13.61 4.52
CA ALA A 190 -3.93 -12.81 3.32
C ALA A 190 -2.82 -13.02 2.27
N TYR A 191 -1.62 -13.46 2.67
CA TYR A 191 -0.47 -13.58 1.77
C TYR A 191 -0.64 -14.64 0.67
N PRO A 192 -1.21 -15.84 0.92
CA PRO A 192 -1.47 -16.81 -0.13
C PRO A 192 -2.22 -16.24 -1.34
N ILE A 193 -3.20 -15.36 -1.11
CA ILE A 193 -3.98 -14.76 -2.21
C ILE A 193 -3.10 -13.82 -3.04
N ILE A 194 -2.29 -13.00 -2.38
CA ILE A 194 -1.33 -12.11 -3.05
C ILE A 194 -0.33 -12.91 -3.89
N LEU A 195 0.23 -13.97 -3.31
CA LEU A 195 1.20 -14.83 -3.99
C LEU A 195 0.59 -15.69 -5.12
N SER A 196 -0.74 -15.87 -5.11
CA SER A 196 -1.46 -16.57 -6.19
C SER A 196 -1.73 -15.69 -7.42
N VAL A 197 -1.61 -14.37 -7.30
CA VAL A 197 -1.81 -13.43 -8.41
C VAL A 197 -0.47 -13.16 -9.08
N SER A 198 -0.38 -13.49 -10.37
CA SER A 198 0.80 -13.27 -11.21
C SER A 198 1.32 -11.84 -11.09
N ASP A 199 2.64 -11.69 -11.14
CA ASP A 199 3.34 -10.40 -11.05
C ASP A 199 3.12 -9.60 -9.76
N SER A 200 2.43 -10.12 -8.74
CA SER A 200 2.26 -9.41 -7.46
C SER A 200 3.58 -9.16 -6.74
N MET A 201 4.45 -10.19 -6.68
CA MET A 201 5.79 -10.01 -6.12
C MET A 201 6.66 -9.13 -7.01
N LYS A 202 6.54 -9.25 -8.34
CA LYS A 202 7.21 -8.38 -9.29
C LYS A 202 6.85 -6.91 -9.07
N CYS A 203 5.57 -6.62 -8.84
CA CYS A 203 5.05 -5.28 -8.57
C CYS A 203 5.69 -4.65 -7.33
N LEU A 204 5.85 -5.44 -6.25
CA LEU A 204 6.54 -4.98 -5.03
C LEU A 204 8.05 -4.80 -5.26
N VAL A 205 8.69 -5.74 -5.97
CA VAL A 205 10.14 -5.71 -6.22
C VAL A 205 10.53 -4.55 -7.15
N ASP A 206 9.79 -4.31 -8.24
CA ASP A 206 10.00 -3.18 -9.13
C ASP A 206 9.92 -1.84 -8.36
N MET A 207 9.04 -1.76 -7.36
CA MET A 207 8.83 -0.56 -6.53
C MET A 207 10.04 -0.23 -5.63
N ILE A 208 10.91 -1.22 -5.33
CA ILE A 208 12.20 -0.96 -4.65
C ILE A 208 13.01 0.04 -5.46
N SER A 209 13.03 -0.07 -6.79
CA SER A 209 13.79 0.81 -7.69
C SER A 209 13.12 2.15 -8.01
N SER A 210 12.05 2.52 -7.27
CA SER A 210 11.36 3.81 -7.43
C SER A 210 12.29 5.01 -7.23
N LEU A 211 11.97 6.14 -7.87
CA LEU A 211 12.66 7.41 -7.64
C LEU A 211 12.38 8.02 -6.26
N HIS A 212 11.30 7.60 -5.59
CA HIS A 212 10.85 8.16 -4.33
C HIS A 212 11.25 7.26 -3.16
N THR A 213 12.11 7.74 -2.27
CA THR A 213 12.63 6.98 -1.11
C THR A 213 11.53 6.40 -0.22
N VAL A 214 10.40 7.10 -0.08
CA VAL A 214 9.22 6.60 0.65
C VAL A 214 8.68 5.33 0.03
N MET A 215 8.58 5.27 -1.31
CA MET A 215 8.12 4.09 -2.03
C MET A 215 9.12 2.94 -1.93
N GLN A 216 10.43 3.23 -1.99
CA GLN A 216 11.47 2.22 -1.80
C GLN A 216 11.31 1.53 -0.43
N ASN A 217 11.16 2.32 0.63
CA ASN A 217 10.97 1.81 1.99
C ASN A 217 9.63 1.06 2.16
N GLU A 218 8.55 1.60 1.59
CA GLU A 218 7.23 0.95 1.55
C GLU A 218 7.32 -0.47 0.96
N ALA A 219 7.99 -0.62 -0.20
CA ALA A 219 8.19 -1.91 -0.86
C ALA A 219 9.01 -2.88 0.01
N ILE A 220 10.14 -2.42 0.54
CA ILE A 220 11.01 -3.24 1.41
C ILE A 220 10.22 -3.76 2.62
N ILE A 221 9.40 -2.92 3.26
CA ILE A 221 8.57 -3.33 4.40
C ILE A 221 7.56 -4.41 4.00
N ALA A 222 6.84 -4.22 2.89
CA ALA A 222 5.86 -5.21 2.43
C ALA A 222 6.50 -6.57 2.14
N ILE A 223 7.63 -6.58 1.43
CA ILE A 223 8.36 -7.81 1.12
C ILE A 223 8.91 -8.44 2.41
N THR A 224 9.41 -7.64 3.35
CA THR A 224 9.87 -8.10 4.67
C THR A 224 8.76 -8.80 5.45
N LEU A 225 7.54 -8.24 5.44
CA LEU A 225 6.39 -8.82 6.14
C LEU A 225 5.93 -10.16 5.57
N ILE A 226 5.98 -10.32 4.23
CA ILE A 226 5.70 -11.59 3.57
C ILE A 226 6.83 -12.58 3.85
N SER A 227 8.08 -12.14 3.69
CA SER A 227 9.28 -12.95 3.87
C SER A 227 9.42 -13.45 5.31
N SER A 228 9.13 -12.64 6.31
CA SER A 228 9.19 -13.05 7.71
C SER A 228 8.20 -14.18 8.00
N TYR A 229 7.01 -14.15 7.41
CA TYR A 229 6.06 -15.24 7.58
C TYR A 229 6.57 -16.54 6.94
N TYR A 230 7.05 -16.53 5.71
CA TYR A 230 7.44 -17.77 5.04
C TYR A 230 8.82 -18.30 5.45
N PHE A 231 9.79 -17.44 5.72
CA PHE A 231 11.16 -17.86 6.07
C PHE A 231 11.35 -18.08 7.58
N CYS A 232 10.63 -17.40 8.47
CA CYS A 232 10.72 -17.67 9.92
C CYS A 232 9.73 -18.72 10.42
N SER A 233 8.58 -18.95 9.76
CA SER A 233 7.60 -19.95 10.25
C SER A 233 8.09 -21.40 10.16
N ASN A 234 9.18 -21.67 9.44
CA ASN A 234 9.76 -23.01 9.33
C ASN A 234 10.58 -23.43 10.56
N ASP A 235 10.99 -22.50 11.43
CA ASP A 235 11.70 -22.85 12.67
C ASP A 235 10.77 -23.49 13.72
N ASN A 236 9.48 -23.12 13.72
CA ASN A 236 8.50 -23.64 14.68
C ASN A 236 7.93 -25.02 14.32
N LYS A 237 8.11 -25.50 13.08
CA LYS A 237 7.67 -26.86 12.68
C LYS A 237 8.71 -27.95 12.97
N LYS A 238 9.98 -27.59 13.21
CA LYS A 238 11.01 -28.57 13.61
C LYS A 238 10.94 -28.96 15.10
N MET A 239 10.19 -28.22 15.93
CA MET A 239 10.14 -28.47 17.38
C MET A 239 8.87 -29.17 17.88
N SER A 240 8.00 -29.64 16.97
CA SER A 240 6.80 -30.41 17.32
C SER A 240 6.71 -31.69 16.48
N THR A 241 7.71 -32.54 16.60
CA THR A 241 7.60 -33.96 16.21
C THR A 241 8.15 -34.84 17.33
N THR A 242 7.55 -34.75 18.51
CA THR A 242 7.66 -35.78 19.55
C THR A 242 6.27 -36.09 20.10
N MET A 243 5.74 -37.21 19.59
CA MET A 243 4.76 -38.11 20.19
C MET A 243 3.39 -37.56 20.55
N SER A 244 2.37 -38.01 19.79
CA SER A 244 1.17 -38.69 20.31
C SER A 244 0.37 -39.29 19.14
N GLU A 245 -0.02 -40.55 19.29
CA GLU A 245 -0.75 -41.41 18.35
C GLU A 245 -2.28 -41.10 18.27
N PRO A 246 -3.05 -41.77 17.39
CA PRO A 246 -4.09 -41.14 16.59
C PRO A 246 -5.48 -41.22 17.22
N ASP A 247 -6.32 -40.23 16.93
CA ASP A 247 -7.76 -40.40 17.01
C ASP A 247 -8.40 -40.14 15.65
N ALA A 248 -9.16 -41.13 15.21
CA ALA A 248 -9.85 -41.19 13.95
C ALA A 248 -11.12 -40.32 13.97
N THR A 249 -11.62 -40.04 12.76
CA THR A 249 -12.94 -39.49 12.42
C THR A 249 -13.07 -37.96 12.33
N SER A 250 -12.75 -37.42 11.15
CA SER A 250 -13.78 -36.88 10.23
C SER A 250 -13.12 -36.34 8.96
N GLN A 251 -13.17 -37.14 7.89
CA GLN A 251 -12.89 -36.71 6.53
C GLN A 251 -14.16 -36.18 5.86
N LEU A 252 -13.92 -35.41 4.77
CA LEU A 252 -14.84 -34.84 3.77
C LEU A 252 -15.30 -33.41 4.10
N ASN A 253 -15.10 -32.39 3.26
CA ASN A 253 -14.32 -32.22 2.03
C ASN A 253 -14.25 -30.70 1.80
N ASN A 254 -13.06 -30.15 1.55
CA ASN A 254 -12.92 -29.04 0.60
C ASN A 254 -11.51 -29.04 0.02
N SER A 255 -11.49 -29.26 -1.29
CA SER A 255 -10.39 -29.66 -2.14
C SER A 255 -9.37 -28.55 -2.43
N ASN A 256 -8.08 -28.89 -2.22
CA ASN A 256 -6.93 -28.66 -3.11
C ASN A 256 -6.63 -27.25 -3.66
N SER A 257 -6.18 -26.32 -2.81
CA SER A 257 -5.27 -25.23 -3.26
C SER A 257 -4.22 -24.78 -2.23
N LYS A 258 -4.21 -25.35 -1.01
CA LYS A 258 -3.34 -24.87 0.08
C LYS A 258 -1.92 -25.48 0.11
N SER A 259 -1.58 -26.39 -0.81
CA SER A 259 -0.34 -27.20 -0.72
C SER A 259 0.88 -26.64 -1.48
N HIS A 260 0.76 -25.58 -2.28
CA HIS A 260 1.87 -25.08 -3.12
C HIS A 260 2.56 -23.81 -2.63
N ILE A 261 1.96 -23.06 -1.70
CA ILE A 261 2.53 -21.78 -1.27
C ILE A 261 3.37 -22.01 -0.02
N ASN A 262 4.68 -22.06 -0.21
CA ASN A 262 5.69 -22.27 0.84
C ASN A 262 6.87 -21.29 0.64
N SER A 263 7.93 -21.44 1.45
CA SER A 263 9.14 -20.62 1.36
C SER A 263 9.89 -20.75 0.03
N GLU A 264 9.87 -21.93 -0.60
CA GLU A 264 10.50 -22.18 -1.90
C GLU A 264 9.75 -21.44 -3.01
N TYR A 265 8.42 -21.56 -3.05
CA TYR A 265 7.57 -20.85 -4.00
C TYR A 265 7.74 -19.32 -3.87
N LEU A 266 7.82 -18.79 -2.64
CA LEU A 266 8.13 -17.36 -2.44
C LEU A 266 9.52 -17.00 -2.98
N ALA A 267 10.52 -17.85 -2.75
CA ALA A 267 11.87 -17.62 -3.27
C ALA A 267 11.88 -17.58 -4.80
N ASP A 268 11.21 -18.52 -5.45
CA ASP A 268 11.09 -18.55 -6.92
C ASP A 268 10.43 -17.28 -7.47
N LEU A 269 9.35 -16.81 -6.83
CA LEU A 269 8.68 -15.56 -7.21
C LEU A 269 9.60 -14.34 -7.04
N LEU A 270 10.39 -14.28 -5.97
CA LEU A 270 11.33 -13.18 -5.72
C LEU A 270 12.50 -13.19 -6.71
N ILE A 271 13.02 -14.36 -7.05
CA ILE A 271 14.09 -14.54 -8.04
C ILE A 271 13.57 -14.17 -9.43
N ALA A 272 12.39 -14.65 -9.81
CA ALA A 272 11.75 -14.31 -11.09
C ALA A 272 11.45 -12.80 -11.20
N ALA A 273 11.21 -12.13 -10.08
CA ALA A 273 11.04 -10.69 -9.99
C ALA A 273 12.35 -9.89 -10.00
N ASP A 274 13.52 -10.53 -10.12
CA ASP A 274 14.84 -9.90 -10.09
C ASP A 274 15.11 -9.11 -8.79
N ILE A 275 14.77 -9.69 -7.63
CA ILE A 275 14.98 -9.05 -6.32
C ILE A 275 16.43 -8.58 -6.13
N ALA A 276 17.42 -9.39 -6.51
CA ALA A 276 18.82 -9.04 -6.32
C ALA A 276 19.22 -7.82 -7.17
N LYS A 277 18.81 -7.78 -8.44
CA LYS A 277 19.13 -6.65 -9.32
C LYS A 277 18.52 -5.34 -8.79
N ASN A 278 17.28 -5.39 -8.29
CA ASN A 278 16.62 -4.21 -7.74
C ASN A 278 17.29 -3.72 -6.46
N VAL A 279 17.68 -4.63 -5.56
CA VAL A 279 18.43 -4.28 -4.34
C VAL A 279 19.82 -3.74 -4.67
N GLU A 280 20.54 -4.39 -5.57
CA GLU A 280 21.85 -3.94 -6.03
C GLU A 280 21.78 -2.52 -6.60
N PHE A 281 20.79 -2.28 -7.46
CA PHE A 281 20.59 -0.99 -8.10
C PHE A 281 20.36 0.12 -7.08
N ILE A 282 19.46 -0.08 -6.11
CA ILE A 282 19.18 0.98 -5.13
C ILE A 282 20.37 1.27 -4.23
N ILE A 283 21.14 0.24 -3.84
CA ILE A 283 22.32 0.44 -3.03
C ILE A 283 23.36 1.20 -3.86
N LYS A 284 23.70 0.74 -5.06
CA LYS A 284 24.69 1.43 -5.91
C LYS A 284 24.30 2.88 -6.17
N LYS A 285 23.04 3.13 -6.52
CA LYS A 285 22.55 4.46 -6.89
C LYS A 285 22.35 5.40 -5.70
N TYR A 286 21.94 4.89 -4.54
CA TYR A 286 21.47 5.71 -3.42
C TYR A 286 22.21 5.47 -2.09
N HIS A 287 23.25 4.64 -2.01
CA HIS A 287 23.95 4.30 -0.76
C HIS A 287 24.31 5.51 0.11
N GLU A 288 24.75 6.64 -0.44
CA GLU A 288 25.09 7.84 0.37
C GLU A 288 23.87 8.59 0.92
N LYS A 289 22.73 8.49 0.22
CA LYS A 289 21.50 9.25 0.48
C LYS A 289 20.43 8.45 1.21
N ILE A 290 20.55 7.13 1.23
CA ILE A 290 19.60 6.25 1.92
C ILE A 290 19.51 6.64 3.40
N ALA A 291 18.27 6.75 3.88
CA ALA A 291 17.98 7.05 5.28
C ALA A 291 18.25 5.81 6.14
N PHE A 292 18.49 6.01 7.43
CA PHE A 292 18.78 4.93 8.37
C PHE A 292 17.65 3.90 8.40
N GLU A 293 16.41 4.35 8.44
CA GLU A 293 15.23 3.50 8.52
C GLU A 293 15.11 2.59 7.28
N THR A 294 15.33 3.15 6.08
CA THR A 294 15.31 2.38 4.84
C THR A 294 16.45 1.36 4.80
N ALA A 295 17.66 1.75 5.21
CA ALA A 295 18.80 0.85 5.25
C ALA A 295 18.61 -0.29 6.27
N SER A 296 18.08 0.03 7.46
CA SER A 296 17.76 -0.95 8.50
C SER A 296 16.73 -1.96 8.02
N ASN A 297 15.64 -1.50 7.40
CA ASN A 297 14.64 -2.39 6.80
C ASN A 297 15.23 -3.24 5.66
N LEU A 298 16.14 -2.68 4.86
CA LEU A 298 16.81 -3.41 3.79
C LEU A 298 17.72 -4.52 4.32
N VAL A 299 18.54 -4.22 5.33
CA VAL A 299 19.40 -5.21 6.01
C VAL A 299 18.55 -6.32 6.61
N LYS A 300 17.42 -5.99 7.24
CA LYS A 300 16.48 -6.96 7.80
C LYS A 300 15.86 -7.85 6.74
N LEU A 301 15.46 -7.28 5.60
CA LEU A 301 14.98 -8.05 4.44
C LEU A 301 16.07 -9.02 3.96
N LEU A 302 17.28 -8.53 3.72
CA LEU A 302 18.40 -9.34 3.25
C LEU A 302 18.72 -10.50 4.20
N SER A 303 18.64 -10.27 5.52
CA SER A 303 18.83 -11.32 6.53
C SER A 303 17.71 -12.37 6.55
N LEU A 304 16.48 -12.01 6.15
CA LEU A 304 15.42 -13.01 6.01
C LEU A 304 15.61 -13.82 4.74
N LEU A 305 15.98 -13.16 3.65
CA LEU A 305 16.18 -13.77 2.34
C LEU A 305 17.41 -14.70 2.31
N SER A 306 18.38 -14.50 3.19
CA SER A 306 19.54 -15.40 3.35
C SER A 306 19.16 -16.80 3.84
N ASN A 307 17.91 -17.04 4.27
CA ASN A 307 17.43 -18.37 4.61
C ASN A 307 17.08 -19.24 3.38
N SER A 308 17.17 -18.70 2.17
CA SER A 308 16.95 -19.43 0.92
C SER A 308 18.24 -19.56 0.11
N ILE A 309 18.66 -20.79 -0.15
CA ILE A 309 19.87 -21.09 -0.94
C ILE A 309 19.75 -20.51 -2.36
N GLY A 310 18.59 -20.65 -3.00
CA GLY A 310 18.37 -20.09 -4.35
C GLY A 310 18.47 -18.57 -4.39
N ILE A 311 18.03 -17.88 -3.32
CA ILE A 311 18.18 -16.42 -3.23
C ILE A 311 19.63 -16.03 -2.97
N ILE A 312 20.37 -16.78 -2.14
CA ILE A 312 21.80 -16.55 -1.94
C ILE A 312 22.55 -16.67 -3.27
N GLU A 313 22.28 -17.70 -4.07
CA GLU A 313 22.88 -17.85 -5.39
C GLU A 313 22.54 -16.68 -6.32
N HIS A 314 21.28 -16.23 -6.30
CA HIS A 314 20.85 -15.04 -7.03
C HIS A 314 21.58 -13.77 -6.57
N PHE A 315 21.83 -13.60 -5.26
CA PHE A 315 22.62 -12.51 -4.69
C PHE A 315 24.10 -12.56 -5.09
N LYS A 316 24.70 -13.75 -5.11
CA LYS A 316 26.08 -13.96 -5.61
C LYS A 316 26.18 -13.53 -7.08
N ASN A 317 25.26 -14.00 -7.91
CA ASN A 317 25.24 -13.70 -9.35
C ASN A 317 25.09 -12.19 -9.64
N CYS A 318 24.39 -11.47 -8.76
CA CYS A 318 24.20 -10.01 -8.88
C CYS A 318 25.23 -9.19 -8.10
N LYS A 319 26.26 -9.81 -7.51
CA LYS A 319 27.34 -9.13 -6.75
C LYS A 319 26.82 -8.22 -5.63
N ILE A 320 25.86 -8.72 -4.84
CA ILE A 320 25.29 -7.96 -3.72
C ILE A 320 26.36 -7.58 -2.67
N ASN A 321 27.38 -8.41 -2.47
CA ASN A 321 28.48 -8.11 -1.54
C ASN A 321 29.27 -6.85 -1.91
N ASP A 322 29.45 -6.58 -3.21
CA ASP A 322 30.06 -5.33 -3.69
C ASP A 322 29.17 -4.14 -3.35
N ALA A 323 27.86 -4.28 -3.53
CA ALA A 323 26.88 -3.26 -3.18
C ALA A 323 26.85 -2.99 -1.67
N LEU A 324 26.83 -4.03 -0.83
CA LEU A 324 26.90 -3.90 0.63
C LEU A 324 28.16 -3.17 1.09
N THR A 325 29.29 -3.40 0.43
CA THR A 325 30.54 -2.66 0.70
C THR A 325 30.42 -1.16 0.39
N LEU A 326 29.61 -0.77 -0.60
CA LEU A 326 29.28 0.64 -0.84
C LEU A 326 28.35 1.18 0.24
N LEU A 327 27.37 0.38 0.67
CA LEU A 327 26.43 0.76 1.72
C LEU A 327 27.14 1.08 3.04
N GLU A 328 28.15 0.29 3.43
CA GLU A 328 28.98 0.51 4.64
C GLU A 328 29.69 1.86 4.67
N LYS A 329 29.92 2.50 3.51
CA LYS A 329 30.54 3.83 3.44
C LYS A 329 29.60 4.95 3.92
N ASN A 330 28.30 4.68 4.02
CA ASN A 330 27.34 5.67 4.48
C ASN A 330 27.48 5.91 5.99
N LYS A 331 27.91 7.12 6.34
CA LYS A 331 28.13 7.55 7.73
C LYS A 331 26.87 7.52 8.60
N LYS A 332 25.67 7.56 8.01
CA LYS A 332 24.39 7.57 8.72
C LYS A 332 23.99 6.19 9.25
N ILE A 333 24.65 5.12 8.82
CA ILE A 333 24.24 3.74 9.12
C ILE A 333 25.35 2.91 9.77
N LYS A 334 26.33 3.57 10.41
CA LYS A 334 27.46 2.90 11.08
C LYS A 334 27.01 1.84 12.09
N GLU A 335 25.85 2.03 12.70
CA GLU A 335 25.25 1.07 13.64
C GLU A 335 24.90 -0.27 12.98
N LEU A 336 24.71 -0.31 11.66
CA LEU A 336 24.39 -1.52 10.89
C LEU A 336 25.63 -2.25 10.36
N SER A 337 26.85 -1.74 10.58
CA SER A 337 28.08 -2.33 10.00
C SER A 337 28.30 -3.79 10.40
N SER A 338 27.99 -4.17 11.64
CA SER A 338 28.08 -5.56 12.10
C SER A 338 27.12 -6.47 11.33
N ASP A 339 25.88 -6.04 11.16
CA ASP A 339 24.84 -6.80 10.49
C ASP A 339 25.17 -6.97 9.00
N ILE A 340 25.68 -5.91 8.37
CA ILE A 340 26.14 -5.97 6.98
C ILE A 340 27.32 -6.93 6.81
N SER A 341 28.25 -6.95 7.77
CA SER A 341 29.38 -7.90 7.74
C SER A 341 28.88 -9.35 7.83
N VAL A 342 27.93 -9.64 8.72
CA VAL A 342 27.31 -10.98 8.85
C VAL A 342 26.61 -11.39 7.56
N LEU A 343 25.89 -10.47 6.91
CA LEU A 343 25.25 -10.73 5.63
C LEU A 343 26.25 -11.11 4.55
N LYS A 344 27.37 -10.37 4.44
CA LYS A 344 28.40 -10.64 3.42
C LYS A 344 28.95 -12.06 3.55
N THR A 345 29.30 -12.47 4.77
CA THR A 345 29.76 -13.85 5.06
C THR A 345 28.69 -14.88 4.71
N SER A 346 27.43 -14.64 5.09
CA SER A 346 26.32 -15.55 4.77
C SER A 346 26.12 -15.72 3.26
N PHE A 347 26.38 -14.66 2.49
CA PHE A 347 26.23 -14.67 1.04
C PHE A 347 27.41 -15.31 0.33
N ASP A 348 28.60 -15.41 0.91
CA ASP A 348 29.74 -16.08 0.29
C ASP A 348 29.69 -17.61 0.45
N GLY A 349 28.89 -18.12 1.40
CA GLY A 349 28.68 -19.55 1.60
C GLY A 349 29.76 -20.20 2.47
N GLU A 350 30.41 -19.42 3.34
CA GLU A 350 31.02 -19.99 4.54
C GLU A 350 29.87 -20.44 5.45
N SER A 351 29.41 -21.67 5.23
CA SER A 351 28.59 -22.39 6.17
C SER A 351 29.22 -22.21 7.55
N LYS A 352 28.42 -21.78 8.53
CA LYS A 352 28.70 -22.10 9.93
C LYS A 352 28.94 -23.60 9.95
N ASN A 353 30.20 -24.01 10.00
CA ASN A 353 30.54 -25.34 10.44
C ASN A 353 29.87 -25.46 11.81
N GLU A 354 28.99 -26.45 11.92
CA GLU A 354 28.48 -26.93 13.19
C GLU A 354 29.70 -27.23 14.07
N GLU A 355 30.04 -26.30 14.97
CA GLU A 355 30.93 -26.61 16.07
C GLU A 355 30.09 -27.28 17.16
N VAL A 356 30.07 -28.61 17.04
CA VAL A 356 30.00 -29.69 18.06
C VAL A 356 28.77 -29.76 18.97
#